data_AF-A0A1G4JVF5-F1
#
_entry.id   AF-A0A1G4JVF5-F1
#
_cell.length_a   1.000
_cell.length_b   1.000
_cell.length_c   1.000
_cell.angle_alpha   90.00
_cell.angle_beta   90.00
_cell.angle_gamma   90.00
#
_symmetry.space_group_name_H-M   'P 1'
#
loop_
_entity.id
_entity.type
_entity.pdbx_description
1 polymer ?
#
loop_
_entity_poly.entity_id
_entity_poly.type
_entity_poly.pdbx_seq_one_letter_code
_entity_poly.pdbx_strand_id
1 'polypeptide(L)'
;MSYSQYAGFLQDEIDRYQSFQVPQLEGLDADVARSIQLTLARELAQQQQDAFRLVNRDKVLLEIQENERDLLRQDLNRIMACVGDLPRERVGADLIELQEARDGKFVSLEQLMKDIDNLPHISVVDSEDLDSESLLKEYNELRDGLKNKARAIRDASNLAPELKRQLDLFTNLEHAIQREGSEPSDYYTHFKQNVIAQAQETAKLVETVLKKDGKLPKDAVQQLNDIISTLELMR
;
A
#
# COMPACT_ATOMS: atom_id res chain seq x y z
N MET A 1 -33.01 18.92 -4.18
CA MET A 1 -33.74 19.02 -2.89
C MET A 1 -34.56 17.74 -2.68
N SER A 2 -35.24 17.54 -1.55
CA SER A 2 -36.10 16.35 -1.38
C SER A 2 -37.42 16.51 -2.15
N TYR A 3 -38.03 15.40 -2.59
CA TYR A 3 -39.32 15.39 -3.29
C TYR A 3 -40.41 16.19 -2.57
N SER A 4 -40.43 16.12 -1.23
CA SER A 4 -41.34 16.88 -0.38
C SER A 4 -41.15 18.40 -0.46
N GLN A 5 -39.93 18.89 -0.73
CA GLN A 5 -39.63 20.31 -0.87
C GLN A 5 -40.13 20.85 -2.22
N TYR A 6 -40.03 20.06 -3.30
CA TYR A 6 -40.61 20.44 -4.60
C TYR A 6 -42.13 20.43 -4.60
N ALA A 7 -42.74 19.44 -3.95
CA ALA A 7 -44.19 19.39 -3.79
C ALA A 7 -44.70 20.60 -3.00
N GLY A 8 -44.02 20.98 -1.92
CA GLY A 8 -44.33 22.18 -1.14
C GLY A 8 -44.19 23.46 -1.97
N PHE A 9 -43.08 23.62 -2.69
CA PHE A 9 -42.84 24.79 -3.54
C PHE A 9 -43.90 24.93 -4.65
N LEU A 10 -44.24 23.85 -5.34
CA LEU A 10 -45.29 23.88 -6.37
C LEU A 10 -46.66 24.21 -5.75
N GLN A 11 -46.95 23.72 -4.55
CA GLN A 11 -48.22 24.01 -3.90
C GLN A 11 -48.31 25.49 -3.49
N ASP A 12 -47.25 26.05 -2.90
CA ASP A 12 -47.17 27.46 -2.54
C ASP A 12 -47.29 28.37 -3.77
N GLU A 13 -46.66 27.98 -4.88
CA GLU A 13 -46.70 28.77 -6.12
C GLU A 13 -48.08 28.70 -6.79
N ILE A 14 -48.74 27.53 -6.76
CA ILE A 14 -50.11 27.38 -7.27
C ILE A 14 -51.10 28.18 -6.44
N ASP A 15 -50.94 28.20 -5.12
CA ASP A 15 -51.78 28.99 -4.22
C ASP A 15 -51.59 30.51 -4.48
N ARG A 16 -50.37 30.95 -4.82
CA ARG A 16 -50.12 32.33 -5.28
C ARG A 16 -50.80 32.63 -6.61
N TYR A 17 -50.73 31.75 -7.60
CA TYR A 17 -51.37 31.97 -8.91
C TYR A 17 -52.90 31.95 -8.84
N GLN A 18 -53.50 31.20 -7.90
CA GLN A 18 -54.94 31.24 -7.65
C GLN A 18 -55.41 32.56 -7.01
N SER A 19 -54.50 33.32 -6.39
CA SER A 19 -54.83 34.63 -5.80
C SER A 19 -54.87 35.79 -6.82
N PHE A 20 -54.59 35.51 -8.10
CA PHE A 20 -54.58 36.53 -9.16
C PHE A 20 -56.00 37.04 -9.47
N GLN A 21 -56.28 38.30 -9.15
CA GLN A 21 -57.57 38.94 -9.41
C GLN A 21 -57.64 39.47 -10.85
N VAL A 22 -58.80 39.30 -11.50
CA VAL A 22 -59.07 39.91 -12.81
C VAL A 22 -59.05 41.44 -12.67
N PRO A 23 -58.27 42.18 -13.47
CA PRO A 23 -58.18 43.63 -13.39
C PRO A 23 -59.55 44.30 -13.54
N GLN A 24 -59.77 45.38 -12.76
CA GLN A 24 -60.97 46.20 -12.94
C GLN A 24 -60.86 46.95 -14.27
N LEU A 25 -61.89 46.83 -15.10
CA LEU A 25 -61.95 47.44 -16.43
C LEU A 25 -62.55 48.85 -16.29
N GLU A 26 -61.70 49.88 -16.32
CA GLU A 26 -62.13 51.27 -16.25
C GLU A 26 -62.56 51.79 -17.64
N GLY A 27 -63.73 52.45 -17.73
CA GLY A 27 -64.22 53.11 -18.96
C GLY A 27 -65.35 52.40 -19.72
N LEU A 28 -65.87 51.28 -19.21
CA LEU A 28 -67.04 50.56 -19.75
C LEU A 28 -68.28 50.76 -18.87
N ASP A 29 -69.46 50.61 -19.46
CA ASP A 29 -70.73 50.61 -18.73
C ASP A 29 -70.72 49.53 -17.63
N ALA A 30 -71.25 49.85 -16.45
CA ALA A 30 -71.04 49.09 -15.21
C ALA A 30 -71.54 47.63 -15.33
N ASP A 31 -72.60 47.40 -16.11
CA ASP A 31 -73.17 46.08 -16.32
C ASP A 31 -72.38 45.26 -17.37
N VAL A 32 -71.83 45.93 -18.38
CA VAL A 32 -70.97 45.29 -19.39
C VAL A 32 -69.60 44.93 -18.79
N ALA A 33 -69.01 45.84 -18.01
CA ALA A 33 -67.75 45.59 -17.30
C ALA A 33 -67.87 44.39 -16.33
N ARG A 34 -68.99 44.29 -15.59
CA ARG A 34 -69.25 43.15 -14.69
C ARG A 34 -69.44 41.83 -15.44
N SER A 35 -70.17 41.83 -16.55
CA SER A 35 -70.36 40.60 -17.34
C SER A 35 -69.06 40.08 -17.96
N ILE A 36 -68.21 40.98 -18.47
CA ILE A 36 -66.89 40.64 -19.01
C ILE A 36 -65.97 40.15 -17.90
N GLN A 37 -65.94 40.81 -16.74
CA GLN A 37 -65.15 40.36 -15.58
C GLN A 37 -65.58 38.98 -15.08
N LEU A 38 -66.89 38.71 -15.00
CA LEU A 38 -67.40 37.39 -14.62
C LEU A 38 -67.03 36.32 -15.64
N THR A 39 -67.07 36.65 -16.94
CA THR A 39 -66.72 35.71 -18.00
C THR A 39 -65.21 35.43 -18.00
N LEU A 40 -64.37 36.46 -17.88
CA LEU A 40 -62.92 36.33 -17.75
C LEU A 40 -62.51 35.58 -16.49
N ALA A 41 -63.15 35.86 -15.35
CA ALA A 41 -62.89 35.14 -14.10
C ALA A 41 -63.26 33.66 -14.24
N ARG A 42 -64.35 33.34 -14.94
CA ARG A 42 -64.79 31.96 -15.20
C ARG A 42 -63.85 31.23 -16.15
N GLU A 43 -63.42 31.86 -17.24
CA GLU A 43 -62.46 31.27 -18.18
C GLU A 43 -61.09 31.08 -17.54
N LEU A 44 -60.64 32.04 -16.74
CA LEU A 44 -59.38 31.96 -15.99
C LEU A 44 -59.44 30.85 -14.94
N ALA A 45 -60.53 30.75 -14.18
CA ALA A 45 -60.71 29.66 -13.22
C ALA A 45 -60.74 28.28 -13.90
N GLN A 46 -61.36 28.17 -15.08
CA GLN A 46 -61.43 26.92 -15.84
C GLN A 46 -60.05 26.53 -16.39
N GLN A 47 -59.29 27.48 -16.94
CA GLN A 47 -57.92 27.23 -17.41
C GLN A 47 -56.97 26.89 -16.25
N GLN A 48 -57.11 27.54 -15.09
CA GLN A 48 -56.35 27.21 -13.89
C GLN A 48 -56.68 25.81 -13.37
N GLN A 49 -57.96 25.42 -13.37
CA GLN A 49 -58.38 24.09 -12.94
C GLN A 49 -57.82 22.99 -13.85
N ASP A 50 -57.73 23.25 -15.15
CA ASP A 50 -57.17 22.30 -16.13
C ASP A 50 -55.65 22.24 -16.08
N ALA A 51 -54.97 23.38 -15.92
CA ALA A 51 -53.52 23.44 -15.79
C ALA A 51 -53.02 22.82 -14.46
N PHE A 52 -53.70 23.10 -13.34
CA PHE A 52 -53.31 22.67 -12.01
C PHE A 52 -53.93 21.34 -11.56
N ARG A 53 -54.45 20.52 -12.47
CA ARG A 53 -54.90 19.16 -12.15
C ARG A 53 -53.78 18.36 -11.49
N LEU A 54 -54.13 17.52 -10.50
CA LEU A 54 -53.19 16.69 -9.74
C LEU A 54 -52.24 15.90 -10.66
N VAL A 55 -52.78 15.31 -11.73
CA VAL A 55 -52.02 14.55 -12.73
C VAL A 55 -50.92 15.37 -13.42
N ASN A 56 -51.19 16.65 -13.70
CA ASN A 56 -50.19 17.53 -14.32
C ASN A 56 -49.12 17.95 -13.30
N ARG A 57 -49.51 18.16 -12.03
CA ARG A 57 -48.56 18.45 -10.94
C ARG A 57 -47.61 17.29 -10.71
N ASP A 58 -48.14 16.07 -10.62
CA ASP A 58 -47.34 14.86 -10.42
C ASP A 58 -46.40 14.61 -11.61
N LYS A 59 -46.86 14.88 -12.83
CA LYS A 59 -46.03 14.78 -14.04
C LYS A 59 -44.87 15.78 -14.00
N VAL A 60 -45.14 17.04 -13.66
CA VAL A 60 -44.09 18.07 -13.55
C VAL A 60 -43.10 17.74 -12.43
N LEU A 61 -43.58 17.24 -11.29
CA LEU A 61 -42.71 16.80 -10.19
C LEU A 61 -41.79 15.65 -10.60
N LEU A 62 -42.32 14.69 -11.36
CA LEU A 62 -41.54 13.57 -11.85
C LEU A 62 -40.47 14.02 -12.85
N GLU A 63 -40.82 14.91 -13.78
CA GLU A 63 -39.86 15.49 -14.73
C GLU A 63 -38.75 16.30 -14.02
N ILE A 64 -39.09 17.07 -12.99
CA ILE A 64 -38.09 17.80 -12.18
C ILE A 64 -37.16 16.81 -11.45
N GLN A 65 -37.72 15.74 -10.88
CA GLN A 65 -36.94 14.75 -10.15
C GLN A 65 -36.00 13.96 -11.07
N GLU A 66 -36.44 13.60 -12.27
CA GLU A 66 -35.61 12.93 -13.27
C GLU A 66 -34.45 13.83 -13.71
N ASN A 67 -34.74 15.10 -14.03
CA ASN A 67 -33.73 16.08 -14.40
C ASN A 67 -32.70 16.31 -13.29
N GLU A 68 -33.14 16.39 -12.03
CA GLU A 68 -32.22 16.51 -10.89
C GLU A 68 -31.37 15.29 -10.67
N ARG A 69 -31.93 14.10 -10.83
CA ARG A 69 -31.16 12.87 -10.70
C ARG A 69 -30.07 12.81 -11.76
N ASP A 70 -30.37 13.25 -12.98
CA ASP A 70 -29.42 13.23 -14.08
C ASP A 70 -28.34 14.31 -13.93
N LEU A 71 -28.69 15.51 -13.44
CA LEU A 71 -27.71 16.53 -13.04
C LEU A 71 -26.80 16.02 -11.91
N LEU A 72 -27.38 15.43 -10.87
CA LEU A 72 -26.60 14.89 -9.75
C LEU A 72 -25.67 13.77 -10.21
N ARG A 73 -26.09 12.92 -11.16
CA ARG A 73 -25.23 11.91 -11.77
C ARG A 73 -24.08 12.54 -12.55
N GLN A 74 -24.34 13.59 -13.32
CA GLN A 74 -23.30 14.31 -14.05
C GLN A 74 -22.31 14.98 -13.09
N ASP A 75 -22.80 15.62 -12.03
CA ASP A 75 -21.97 16.24 -11.01
C ASP A 75 -21.16 15.19 -10.23
N LEU A 76 -21.76 14.06 -9.88
CA LEU A 76 -21.05 12.97 -9.20
C LEU A 76 -19.98 12.37 -10.10
N ASN A 77 -20.27 12.16 -11.39
CA ASN A 77 -19.26 11.73 -12.37
C ASN A 77 -18.15 12.76 -12.54
N ARG A 78 -18.48 14.05 -12.54
CA ARG A 78 -17.51 15.15 -12.60
C ARG A 78 -16.63 15.20 -11.36
N ILE A 79 -17.21 15.07 -10.17
CA ILE A 79 -16.49 15.01 -8.90
C ILE A 79 -15.58 13.78 -8.88
N MET A 80 -16.09 12.61 -9.25
CA MET A 80 -15.27 11.39 -9.36
C MET A 80 -14.11 11.54 -10.35
N ALA A 81 -14.30 12.27 -11.45
CA ALA A 81 -13.23 12.57 -12.39
C ALA A 81 -12.22 13.62 -11.85
N CYS A 82 -12.66 14.52 -10.97
CA CYS A 82 -11.81 15.52 -10.32
C CYS A 82 -11.05 14.98 -9.10
N VAL A 83 -11.53 13.91 -8.45
CA VAL A 83 -10.78 13.18 -7.42
C VAL A 83 -9.68 12.34 -8.12
N GLY A 84 -8.68 13.05 -8.63
CA GLY A 84 -7.46 12.49 -9.20
C GLY A 84 -6.41 12.12 -8.15
N ASP A 85 -6.72 12.27 -6.86
CA ASP A 85 -5.90 11.74 -5.78
C ASP A 85 -5.89 10.21 -5.86
N LEU A 86 -4.72 9.61 -5.60
CA LEU A 86 -4.50 8.16 -5.70
C LEU A 86 -5.72 7.40 -5.14
N PRO A 87 -6.41 6.59 -5.97
CA PRO A 87 -7.55 5.83 -5.48
C PRO A 87 -7.07 4.93 -4.34
N ARG A 88 -7.80 4.94 -3.22
CA ARG A 88 -7.45 4.19 -2.01
C ARG A 88 -7.17 2.71 -2.31
N GLU A 89 -7.85 2.14 -3.30
CA GLU A 89 -7.63 0.75 -3.76
C GLU A 89 -6.21 0.46 -4.28
N ARG A 90 -5.45 1.48 -4.70
CA ARG A 90 -4.08 1.34 -5.22
C ARG A 90 -3.00 1.59 -4.17
N VAL A 91 -3.35 2.19 -3.04
CA VAL A 91 -2.45 2.44 -1.92
C VAL A 91 -2.67 1.27 -0.98
N GLY A 92 -1.72 0.34 -0.87
CA GLY A 92 -1.91 -0.91 -0.12
C GLY A 92 -2.46 -0.70 1.30
N ALA A 93 -3.13 -1.72 1.84
CA ALA A 93 -3.93 -1.62 3.06
C ALA A 93 -3.14 -1.04 4.24
N ASP A 94 -1.87 -1.42 4.42
CA ASP A 94 -1.07 -0.98 5.55
C ASP A 94 -0.68 0.51 5.44
N LEU A 95 -0.54 1.03 4.21
CA LEU A 95 -0.30 2.46 3.97
C LEU A 95 -1.56 3.30 4.24
N ILE A 96 -2.74 2.78 3.94
CA ILE A 96 -4.01 3.43 4.31
C ILE A 96 -4.15 3.45 5.83
N GLU A 97 -3.84 2.33 6.50
CA GLU A 97 -3.93 2.24 7.96
C GLU A 97 -2.93 3.16 8.67
N LEU A 98 -1.79 3.46 8.06
CA LEU A 98 -0.83 4.47 8.57
C LEU A 98 -1.36 5.91 8.46
N GLN A 99 -2.24 6.22 7.49
CA GLN A 99 -2.90 7.52 7.40
C GLN A 99 -4.01 7.69 8.44
N GLU A 100 -4.69 6.60 8.81
CA GLU A 100 -5.69 6.59 9.86
C GLU A 100 -5.01 6.48 11.23
N ALA A 101 -4.58 7.61 11.79
CA ALA A 101 -3.94 7.70 13.10
C ALA A 101 -4.76 6.99 14.21
N ARG A 102 -4.48 5.70 14.42
CA ARG A 102 -4.98 4.90 15.52
C ARG A 102 -3.80 4.16 16.15
N ASP A 103 -3.42 4.64 17.32
CA ASP A 103 -2.42 4.01 18.16
C ASP A 103 -2.81 2.53 18.43
N GLY A 104 -1.93 1.60 18.04
CA GLY A 104 -2.04 0.19 18.42
C GLY A 104 -2.23 -0.83 17.29
N LYS A 105 -2.18 -0.43 16.01
CA LYS A 105 -2.18 -1.43 14.91
C LYS A 105 -0.79 -2.00 14.66
N PHE A 106 -0.71 -3.33 14.54
CA PHE A 106 0.51 -4.04 14.16
C PHE A 106 0.73 -3.86 12.65
N VAL A 107 1.79 -3.13 12.28
CA VAL A 107 2.22 -3.00 10.89
C VAL A 107 3.17 -4.15 10.58
N SER A 108 2.81 -4.99 9.61
CA SER A 108 3.70 -6.05 9.13
C SER A 108 4.74 -5.44 8.20
N LEU A 109 6.02 -5.54 8.57
CA LEU A 109 7.10 -4.97 7.77
C LEU A 109 7.20 -5.62 6.38
N GLU A 110 6.89 -6.91 6.27
CA GLU A 110 6.82 -7.61 4.98
C GLU A 110 5.70 -7.09 4.08
N GLN A 111 4.55 -6.78 4.66
CA GLN A 111 3.38 -6.31 3.94
C GLN A 111 3.56 -4.84 3.54
N LEU A 112 4.10 -4.02 4.42
CA LEU A 112 4.53 -2.65 4.12
C LEU A 112 5.54 -2.61 2.96
N MET A 113 6.51 -3.52 2.93
CA MET A 113 7.47 -3.60 1.82
C MET A 113 6.79 -3.94 0.49
N LYS A 114 5.80 -4.84 0.49
CA LYS A 114 5.00 -5.16 -0.70
C LYS A 114 4.16 -3.95 -1.13
N ASP A 115 3.57 -3.25 -0.18
CA ASP A 115 2.74 -2.07 -0.46
C ASP A 115 3.58 -0.93 -1.04
N ILE A 116 4.80 -0.71 -0.53
CA ILE A 116 5.78 0.23 -1.11
C ILE A 116 6.18 -0.16 -2.53
N ASP A 117 6.38 -1.45 -2.82
CA ASP A 117 6.68 -1.94 -4.17
C ASP A 117 5.53 -1.64 -5.14
N ASN A 118 4.28 -1.70 -4.67
CA ASN A 118 3.06 -1.47 -5.45
C ASN A 118 2.69 0.01 -5.67
N LEU A 119 3.34 0.95 -4.97
CA LEU A 119 3.05 2.38 -5.12
C LEU A 119 3.21 2.82 -6.60
N PRO A 120 2.22 3.51 -7.18
CA PRO A 120 2.31 3.99 -8.54
C PRO A 120 3.33 5.13 -8.65
N HIS A 121 3.91 5.26 -9.83
CA HIS A 121 4.67 6.46 -10.19
C HIS A 121 3.70 7.50 -10.72
N ILE A 122 3.79 8.73 -10.24
CA ILE A 122 2.91 9.82 -10.67
C ILE A 122 3.71 10.74 -11.56
N SER A 123 3.38 10.79 -12.84
CA SER A 123 3.92 11.78 -13.77
C SER A 123 2.84 12.80 -14.10
N VAL A 124 3.19 14.08 -14.03
CA VAL A 124 2.33 15.14 -14.55
C VAL A 124 2.27 15.02 -16.07
N VAL A 125 1.07 14.90 -16.61
CA VAL A 125 0.79 15.13 -18.03
C VAL A 125 0.01 16.44 -18.07
N ASP A 126 0.67 17.50 -18.52
CA ASP A 126 0.09 18.84 -18.77
C ASP A 126 -0.70 19.46 -17.61
N SER A 127 -0.05 19.80 -16.49
CA SER A 127 -0.64 20.70 -15.49
C SER A 127 0.09 22.05 -15.45
N GLU A 128 -0.64 23.14 -15.68
CA GLU A 128 -0.15 24.52 -15.58
C GLU A 128 0.17 24.96 -14.13
N ASP A 129 -0.02 24.07 -13.14
CA ASP A 129 0.27 24.30 -11.72
C ASP A 129 1.70 23.91 -11.35
N LEU A 130 2.62 24.88 -11.49
CA LEU A 130 4.05 24.75 -11.14
C LEU A 130 4.30 24.29 -9.69
N ASP A 131 3.41 24.64 -8.75
CA ASP A 131 3.55 24.24 -7.34
C ASP A 131 3.27 22.75 -7.13
N SER A 132 2.42 22.14 -7.95
CA SER A 132 2.08 20.72 -7.88
C SER A 132 3.19 19.82 -8.43
N GLU A 133 4.01 20.32 -9.36
CA GLU A 133 5.17 19.59 -9.90
C GLU A 133 6.23 19.32 -8.83
N SER A 134 6.46 20.26 -7.91
CA SER A 134 7.46 20.10 -6.84
C SER A 134 7.08 18.97 -5.88
N LEU A 135 5.82 18.93 -5.43
CA LEU A 135 5.33 17.90 -4.51
C LEU A 135 5.31 16.51 -5.15
N LEU A 136 4.97 16.42 -6.44
CA LEU A 136 4.97 15.14 -7.16
C LEU A 136 6.39 14.61 -7.38
N LYS A 137 7.35 15.51 -7.62
CA LYS A 137 8.76 15.13 -7.68
C LYS A 137 9.26 14.63 -6.34
N GLU A 138 8.97 15.34 -5.25
CA GLU A 138 9.30 14.90 -3.89
C GLU A 138 8.67 13.54 -3.55
N TYR A 139 7.41 13.32 -3.92
CA TYR A 139 6.74 12.04 -3.76
C TYR A 139 7.47 10.91 -4.50
N ASN A 140 7.83 11.13 -5.77
CA ASN A 140 8.53 10.12 -6.57
C ASN A 140 9.93 9.83 -6.03
N GLU A 141 10.66 10.86 -5.59
CA GLU A 141 11.97 10.70 -4.94
C GLU A 141 11.84 9.90 -3.64
N LEU A 142 10.83 10.20 -2.81
CA LEU A 142 10.57 9.47 -1.58
C LEU A 142 10.19 8.01 -1.87
N ARG A 143 9.32 7.78 -2.84
CA ARG A 143 8.92 6.44 -3.28
C ARG A 143 10.12 5.61 -3.71
N ASP A 144 10.99 6.17 -4.55
CA ASP A 144 12.17 5.46 -5.05
C ASP A 144 13.18 5.22 -3.91
N GLY A 145 13.33 6.19 -3.00
CA GLY A 145 14.10 6.03 -1.77
C GLY A 145 13.58 4.89 -0.88
N LEU A 146 12.26 4.80 -0.71
CA LEU A 146 11.62 3.73 0.07
C LEU A 146 11.77 2.36 -0.61
N LYS A 147 11.63 2.29 -1.94
CA LYS A 147 11.87 1.04 -2.70
C LYS A 147 13.31 0.55 -2.55
N ASN A 148 14.28 1.46 -2.61
CA ASN A 148 15.69 1.11 -2.40
C ASN A 148 15.95 0.59 -0.99
N LYS A 149 15.32 1.18 0.03
CA LYS A 149 15.40 0.69 1.42
C LYS A 149 14.75 -0.69 1.56
N ALA A 150 13.58 -0.91 0.97
CA ALA A 150 12.91 -2.22 0.98
C ALA A 150 13.81 -3.30 0.34
N ARG A 151 14.44 -3.00 -0.81
CA ARG A 151 15.42 -3.91 -1.42
C ARG A 151 16.59 -4.21 -0.50
N ALA A 152 17.21 -3.19 0.10
CA ALA A 152 18.32 -3.38 1.02
C ALA A 152 17.94 -4.25 2.23
N ILE A 153 16.74 -4.09 2.79
CA ILE A 153 16.22 -4.93 3.88
C ILE A 153 16.05 -6.39 3.41
N ARG A 154 15.50 -6.59 2.22
CA ARG A 154 15.33 -7.93 1.62
C ARG A 154 16.68 -8.63 1.40
N ASP A 155 17.65 -7.91 0.84
CA ASP A 155 18.98 -8.44 0.60
C ASP A 155 19.71 -8.76 1.91
N ALA A 156 19.62 -7.87 2.91
CA ALA A 156 20.18 -8.11 4.24
C ALA A 156 19.52 -9.30 4.94
N SER A 157 18.20 -9.47 4.81
CA SER A 157 17.47 -10.60 5.38
C SER A 157 17.91 -11.95 4.77
N ASN A 158 18.29 -11.96 3.49
CA ASN A 158 18.80 -13.15 2.82
C ASN A 158 20.27 -13.46 3.19
N LEU A 159 21.11 -12.43 3.31
CA LEU A 159 22.55 -12.59 3.57
C LEU A 159 22.88 -12.79 5.05
N ALA A 160 22.11 -12.19 5.97
CA ALA A 160 22.40 -12.25 7.40
C ALA A 160 22.42 -13.69 7.96
N PRO A 161 21.51 -14.62 7.59
CA PRO A 161 21.58 -16.02 8.02
C PRO A 161 22.85 -16.73 7.54
N GLU A 162 23.31 -16.42 6.32
CA GLU A 162 24.52 -17.02 5.75
C GLU A 162 25.78 -16.54 6.47
N LEU A 163 25.89 -15.23 6.70
CA LEU A 163 26.98 -14.65 7.48
C LEU A 163 26.98 -15.15 8.93
N LYS A 164 25.79 -15.29 9.53
CA LYS A 164 25.66 -15.84 10.88
C LYS A 164 26.15 -17.28 10.93
N ARG A 165 25.77 -18.11 9.95
CA ARG A 165 26.26 -19.49 9.86
C ARG A 165 27.79 -19.56 9.71
N GLN A 166 28.38 -18.69 8.91
CA GLN A 166 29.84 -18.63 8.78
C GLN A 166 30.49 -18.21 10.10
N LEU A 167 29.94 -17.20 10.78
CA LEU A 167 30.42 -16.77 12.08
C LEU A 167 30.32 -17.87 13.13
N ASP A 168 29.22 -18.61 13.16
CA ASP A 168 29.02 -19.77 14.04
C ASP A 168 30.05 -20.88 13.77
N LEU A 169 30.45 -21.09 12.51
CA LEU A 169 31.52 -22.04 12.18
C LEU A 169 32.88 -21.58 12.70
N PHE A 170 33.21 -20.29 12.55
CA PHE A 170 34.45 -19.73 13.05
C PHE A 170 34.52 -19.78 14.58
N THR A 171 33.45 -19.41 15.28
CA THR A 171 33.41 -19.47 16.75
C THR A 171 33.52 -20.89 17.27
N ASN A 172 32.87 -21.86 16.61
CA ASN A 172 33.03 -23.27 16.95
C ASN A 172 34.47 -23.76 16.76
N LEU A 173 35.15 -23.32 15.70
CA LEU A 173 36.53 -23.68 15.43
C LEU A 173 37.49 -23.04 16.44
N GLU A 174 37.27 -21.78 16.81
CA GLU A 174 38.02 -21.11 17.89
C GLU A 174 37.83 -21.83 19.23
N HIS A 175 36.60 -22.22 19.57
CA HIS A 175 36.32 -23.00 20.78
C HIS A 175 36.98 -24.39 20.74
N ALA A 176 37.08 -25.03 19.58
CA ALA A 176 37.79 -26.31 19.45
C ALA A 176 39.28 -26.13 19.76
N ILE A 177 39.93 -25.10 19.21
CA ILE A 177 41.35 -24.78 19.48
C ILE A 177 41.56 -24.47 20.97
N GLN A 178 40.67 -23.67 21.57
CA GLN A 178 40.75 -23.33 22.99
C GLN A 178 40.58 -24.56 23.90
N ARG A 179 39.75 -25.55 23.52
CA ARG A 179 39.61 -26.82 24.26
C ARG A 179 40.88 -27.66 24.24
N GLU A 180 41.69 -27.56 23.20
CA GLU A 180 43.02 -28.18 23.14
C GLU A 180 44.08 -27.39 23.94
N GLY A 181 43.69 -26.31 24.62
CA GLY A 181 44.53 -25.59 25.58
C GLY A 181 45.45 -24.54 24.96
N SER A 182 45.28 -24.21 23.68
CA SER A 182 46.04 -23.17 22.98
C SER A 182 45.18 -21.93 22.74
N GLU A 183 45.76 -20.73 22.85
CA GLU A 183 45.08 -19.54 22.31
C GLU A 183 45.03 -19.62 20.78
N PRO A 184 43.92 -19.22 20.12
CA PRO A 184 43.79 -19.30 18.66
C PRO A 184 44.92 -18.59 17.90
N SER A 185 45.34 -17.41 18.37
CA SER A 185 46.44 -16.64 17.76
C SER A 185 47.75 -17.43 17.76
N ASP A 186 48.10 -18.02 18.91
CA ASP A 186 49.34 -18.81 19.06
C ASP A 186 49.27 -20.12 18.27
N TYR A 187 48.09 -20.76 18.25
CA TYR A 187 47.86 -21.95 17.44
C TYR A 187 48.11 -21.67 15.95
N TYR A 188 47.52 -20.60 15.38
CA TYR A 188 47.68 -20.28 13.96
C TYR A 188 49.10 -19.85 13.58
N THR A 189 49.81 -19.15 14.46
CA THR A 189 51.19 -18.71 14.18
C THR A 189 52.17 -19.90 14.15
N HIS A 190 51.97 -20.88 15.03
CA HIS A 190 52.82 -22.06 15.11
C HIS A 190 52.32 -23.26 14.28
N PHE A 191 51.10 -23.21 13.74
CA PHE A 191 50.48 -24.30 12.99
C PHE A 191 51.40 -24.87 11.90
N LYS A 192 51.97 -24.01 11.06
CA LYS A 192 52.87 -24.44 9.97
C LYS A 192 54.12 -25.15 10.48
N GLN A 193 54.70 -24.65 11.58
CA GLN A 193 55.89 -25.25 12.18
C GLN A 193 55.55 -26.62 12.79
N ASN A 194 54.41 -26.73 13.48
CA ASN A 194 53.92 -27.97 14.07
C ASN A 194 53.64 -29.03 13.01
N VAL A 195 52.99 -28.66 11.91
CA VAL A 195 52.73 -29.58 10.78
C VAL A 195 54.04 -30.08 10.15
N ILE A 196 55.02 -29.19 9.97
CA ILE A 196 56.35 -29.58 9.43
C ILE A 196 57.07 -30.52 10.40
N ALA A 197 57.05 -30.22 11.70
CA ALA A 197 57.68 -31.06 12.71
C ALA A 197 57.04 -32.46 12.75
N GLN A 198 55.72 -32.55 12.76
CA GLN A 198 54.98 -33.82 12.71
C GLN A 198 55.26 -34.59 11.40
N ALA A 199 55.33 -33.90 10.25
CA ALA A 199 55.69 -34.52 8.97
C ALA A 199 57.13 -35.07 8.98
N GLN A 200 58.08 -34.37 9.61
CA GLN A 200 59.46 -34.84 9.76
C GLN A 200 59.56 -36.02 10.73
N GLU A 201 58.80 -36.02 11.83
CA GLU A 201 58.75 -37.15 12.76
C GLU A 201 58.16 -38.39 12.11
N THR A 202 57.04 -38.24 11.40
CA THR A 202 56.43 -39.33 10.63
C THR A 202 57.37 -39.84 9.54
N ALA A 203 58.08 -38.96 8.82
CA ALA A 203 59.08 -39.38 7.84
C ALA A 203 60.25 -40.16 8.49
N LYS A 204 60.74 -39.73 9.65
CA LYS A 204 61.78 -40.46 10.43
C LYS A 204 61.28 -41.81 10.93
N LEU A 205 60.02 -41.88 11.36
CA LEU A 205 59.36 -43.15 11.72
C LEU A 205 59.32 -44.09 10.51
N VAL A 206 58.85 -43.62 9.35
CA VAL A 206 58.85 -44.43 8.12
C VAL A 206 60.25 -44.87 7.72
N GLU A 207 61.26 -43.99 7.81
CA GLU A 207 62.65 -44.30 7.48
C GLU A 207 63.26 -45.34 8.44
N THR A 208 62.95 -45.27 9.73
CA THR A 208 63.39 -46.27 10.73
C THR A 208 62.71 -47.62 10.53
N VAL A 209 61.48 -47.64 10.02
CA VAL A 209 60.76 -48.86 9.62
C VAL A 209 61.39 -49.48 8.36
N LEU A 210 61.73 -48.66 7.37
CA LEU A 210 62.34 -49.10 6.11
C LEU A 210 63.78 -49.61 6.30
N LYS A 211 64.56 -49.02 7.22
CA LYS A 211 65.95 -49.41 7.50
C LYS A 211 66.12 -50.70 8.32
N LYS A 212 65.06 -51.21 8.96
CA LYS A 212 65.07 -52.44 9.78
C LYS A 212 64.41 -53.64 9.07
N ASP A 213 64.61 -53.79 7.76
CA ASP A 213 64.10 -54.91 6.94
C ASP A 213 62.58 -55.19 7.12
N GLY A 214 61.78 -54.13 7.31
CA GLY A 214 60.33 -54.25 7.44
C GLY A 214 59.82 -54.85 8.76
N LYS A 215 60.67 -55.00 9.79
CA LYS A 215 60.22 -55.42 11.13
C LYS A 215 60.21 -54.24 12.10
N LEU A 216 59.00 -53.71 12.33
CA LEU A 216 58.76 -52.68 13.33
C LEU A 216 58.96 -53.22 14.77
N PRO A 217 59.58 -52.43 15.67
CA PRO A 217 59.41 -52.59 17.11
C PRO A 217 57.91 -52.45 17.47
N LYS A 218 57.40 -53.28 18.38
CA LYS A 218 55.97 -53.29 18.76
C LYS A 218 55.44 -51.90 19.16
N ASP A 219 56.26 -51.13 19.87
CA ASP A 219 55.91 -49.77 20.33
C ASP A 219 55.74 -48.78 19.17
N ALA A 220 56.56 -48.92 18.11
CA ALA A 220 56.46 -48.06 16.93
C ALA A 220 55.24 -48.42 16.06
N VAL A 221 54.81 -49.69 16.04
CA VAL A 221 53.53 -50.09 15.39
C VAL A 221 52.34 -49.50 16.12
N GLN A 222 52.38 -49.49 17.46
CA GLN A 222 51.34 -48.86 18.26
C GLN A 222 51.27 -47.36 18.00
N GLN A 223 52.40 -46.66 18.01
CA GLN A 223 52.43 -45.23 17.67
C GLN A 223 51.92 -44.96 16.25
N LEU A 224 52.25 -45.80 15.27
CA LEU A 224 51.79 -45.66 13.89
C LEU A 224 50.29 -45.96 13.75
N ASN A 225 49.78 -46.96 14.48
CA ASN A 225 48.34 -47.25 14.54
C ASN A 225 47.58 -46.14 15.26
N ASP A 226 48.14 -45.53 16.30
CA ASP A 226 47.55 -44.39 17.00
C ASP A 226 47.51 -43.15 16.07
N ILE A 227 48.56 -42.94 15.26
CA ILE A 227 48.60 -41.88 14.25
C ILE A 227 47.61 -42.15 13.09
N ILE A 228 47.50 -43.40 12.63
CA ILE A 228 46.55 -43.78 11.56
C ILE A 228 45.11 -43.69 12.07
N SER A 229 44.82 -44.17 13.28
CA SER A 229 43.46 -44.12 13.83
C SER A 229 43.04 -42.69 14.19
N THR A 230 43.96 -41.82 14.58
CA THR A 230 43.68 -40.37 14.70
C THR A 230 43.43 -39.73 13.33
N LEU A 231 44.16 -40.12 12.28
CA LEU A 231 43.92 -39.65 10.91
C LEU A 231 42.59 -40.17 10.32
N GLU A 232 42.18 -41.40 10.63
CA GLU A 232 40.90 -41.96 10.19
C GLU A 232 39.70 -41.37 10.94
N LEU A 233 39.85 -40.96 12.19
CA LEU A 233 38.83 -40.24 12.98
C LEU A 233 38.60 -38.79 12.54
N MET A 234 39.55 -38.20 11.79
CA MET A 234 39.45 -36.84 11.25
C MET A 234 38.82 -36.78 9.84
N ARG A 235 38.39 -37.92 9.28
CA ARG A 235 37.73 -38.03 7.97
C ARG A 235 36.22 -38.14 8.10
#